data_AF-A0A5C5AEH5-F1
#
_entry.id   AF-A0A5C5AEH5-F1
#
_cell.length_a   1.000
_cell.length_b   1.000
_cell.length_c   1.000
_cell.angle_alpha   90.00
_cell.angle_beta   90.00
_cell.angle_gamma   90.00
#
_symmetry.space_group_name_H-M   'P 1'
#
loop_
_entity.id
_entity.type
_entity.pdbx_description
1 polymer ?
#
loop_
_entity_poly.entity_id
_entity_poly.type
_entity_poly.pdbx_seq_one_letter_code
_entity_poly.pdbx_strand_id
1 'polypeptide(L)' 'LDVYRLAESDEDLGWDELFYGDAVSVIEWAHLIEQDLPKERLGIEIYRVGENERRFVLMPYGKRYEAICEELMR' A
#
# COMPACT_ATOMS: atom_id res chain seq x y z
N LEU A 1 -3.66 6.23 4.94
CA LEU A 1 -4.48 7.13 4.12
C LEU A 1 -5.54 6.30 3.41
N ASP A 2 -6.78 6.77 3.42
CA ASP A 2 -7.89 6.22 2.63
C ASP A 2 -8.10 7.14 1.43
N VAL A 3 -7.53 6.79 0.27
CA VAL A 3 -7.53 7.69 -0.90
C VAL A 3 -8.86 7.71 -1.64
N TYR A 4 -9.77 6.76 -1.37
CA TYR A 4 -11.12 6.79 -1.93
C TYR A 4 -11.88 8.04 -1.48
N ARG A 5 -11.70 8.46 -0.22
CA ARG A 5 -12.33 9.68 0.32
C ARG A 5 -11.65 10.96 -0.16
N LEU A 6 -10.36 10.87 -0.49
CA LEU A 6 -9.56 12.02 -0.90
C LEU A 6 -9.65 12.28 -2.41
N ALA A 7 -10.04 11.28 -3.20
CA ALA A 7 -10.23 11.45 -4.64
C ALA A 7 -11.33 12.47 -4.99
N GLU A 8 -12.26 12.75 -4.08
CA GLU A 8 -13.31 13.78 -4.23
C GLU A 8 -12.89 15.15 -3.68
N SER A 9 -11.75 15.26 -3.02
CA SER A 9 -11.24 16.54 -2.48
C SER A 9 -10.25 17.17 -3.46
N ASP A 10 -10.42 18.48 -3.74
CA ASP A 10 -9.43 19.31 -4.46
C ASP A 10 -8.15 19.59 -3.62
N GLU A 11 -7.86 18.77 -2.60
CA GLU A 11 -6.70 18.92 -1.72
C GLU A 11 -5.44 18.34 -2.38
N ASP A 12 -4.39 19.16 -2.44
CA ASP A 12 -3.05 18.71 -2.84
C ASP A 12 -2.41 17.96 -1.66
N LEU A 13 -2.37 16.63 -1.75
CA LEU A 13 -2.00 15.75 -0.64
C LEU A 13 -0.50 15.71 -0.34
N GLY A 14 0.35 16.31 -1.17
CA GLY A 14 1.80 16.33 -0.95
C GLY A 14 2.41 14.92 -0.93
N TRP A 15 2.21 14.15 -2.00
CA TRP A 15 2.63 12.74 -2.10
C TRP A 15 4.09 12.48 -1.74
N ASP A 16 5.00 13.41 -2.04
CA ASP A 16 6.43 13.22 -1.79
C ASP A 16 6.75 13.10 -0.29
N GLU A 17 6.10 13.91 0.57
CA GLU A 17 6.29 13.81 2.02
C GLU A 17 5.71 12.50 2.57
N LEU A 18 4.57 12.08 2.02
CA LEU A 18 3.90 10.85 2.41
C LEU A 18 4.67 9.58 2.01
N PHE A 19 5.30 9.57 0.83
CA PHE A 19 5.97 8.38 0.30
C PHE A 19 7.45 8.30 0.66
N TYR A 20 8.13 9.44 0.79
CA TYR A 20 9.58 9.51 0.97
C TYR A 20 10.01 10.12 2.31
N GLY A 21 9.07 10.38 3.22
CA GLY A 21 9.39 10.69 4.61
C GLY A 21 9.97 9.50 5.38
N ASP A 22 10.44 9.75 6.60
CA ASP A 22 11.04 8.71 7.47
C ASP A 22 10.01 7.75 8.10
N ALA A 23 8.72 8.01 7.90
CA ALA A 23 7.63 7.22 8.46
C ALA A 23 7.21 6.06 7.53
N VAL A 24 6.45 5.12 8.09
CA VAL A 24 5.76 4.08 7.30
C VAL A 24 4.37 4.57 6.94
N SER A 25 4.08 4.62 5.65
CA SER A 25 2.76 4.98 5.11
C SER A 25 1.97 3.74 4.70
N VAL A 26 0.72 3.64 5.17
CA VAL A 26 -0.24 2.61 4.77
C VAL A 26 -1.34 3.29 3.96
N ILE A 27 -1.61 2.79 2.75
CA ILE A 27 -2.56 3.41 1.80
C ILE A 27 -3.64 2.39 1.45
N GLU A 28 -4.88 2.69 1.82
CA GLU A 28 -6.07 1.93 1.42
C GLU A 28 -6.60 2.47 0.09
N TRP A 29 -7.18 1.61 -0.74
CA TRP A 29 -7.66 1.95 -2.10
C TRP A 29 -6.56 2.50 -3.03
N ALA A 30 -5.31 2.11 -2.81
CA ALA A 30 -4.14 2.61 -3.54
C ALA A 30 -4.21 2.47 -5.08
N HIS A 31 -5.02 1.54 -5.61
CA HIS A 31 -5.24 1.40 -7.05
C HIS A 31 -5.89 2.63 -7.70
N LEU A 32 -6.53 3.51 -6.92
CA LEU A 32 -7.10 4.77 -7.42
C LEU A 32 -6.03 5.81 -7.79
N ILE A 33 -4.81 5.66 -7.26
CA ILE A 33 -3.67 6.57 -7.45
C ILE A 33 -2.46 5.83 -8.03
N GLU A 34 -2.67 4.79 -8.84
CA GLU A 34 -1.61 3.88 -9.29
C GLU A 34 -0.43 4.60 -9.96
N GLN A 35 -0.71 5.73 -10.63
CA GLN A 35 0.31 6.55 -11.31
C GLN A 35 1.21 7.32 -10.34
N ASP A 36 0.71 7.64 -9.15
CA ASP A 36 1.42 8.41 -8.13
C ASP A 36 2.20 7.52 -7.16
N LEU A 37 1.85 6.22 -7.06
CA LEU A 37 2.49 5.30 -6.14
C LEU A 37 4.01 5.17 -6.38
N PRO A 38 4.81 5.05 -5.32
CA PRO A 38 6.24 4.84 -5.46
C PRO A 38 6.54 3.51 -6.15
N LYS A 39 7.63 3.48 -6.93
CA LYS A 39 8.08 2.28 -7.67
C LYS A 39 8.41 1.11 -6.75
N GLU A 40 8.98 1.41 -5.58
CA GLU A 40 9.24 0.43 -4.54
C GLU A 40 8.18 0.57 -3.44
N ARG A 41 7.50 -0.52 -3.12
CA ARG A 41 6.44 -0.60 -2.11
C ARG A 41 6.12 -2.06 -1.78
N LEU A 42 5.33 -2.29 -0.74
CA LEU A 42 4.67 -3.56 -0.50
C LEU A 42 3.19 -3.44 -0.89
N GLY A 43 2.79 -4.09 -1.98
CA GLY A 43 1.38 -4.26 -2.32
C GLY A 43 0.74 -5.32 -1.44
N ILE A 44 -0.48 -5.07 -0.97
CA ILE A 44 -1.25 -6.03 -0.17
C ILE A 44 -2.66 -6.12 -0.76
N GLU A 45 -3.05 -7.32 -1.16
CA GLU A 45 -4.43 -7.61 -1.56
C GLU A 45 -5.09 -8.50 -0.51
N ILE A 46 -6.33 -8.18 -0.17
CA ILE A 46 -7.10 -8.88 0.86
C ILE A 46 -8.35 -9.45 0.21
N TYR A 47 -8.42 -10.78 0.15
CA TYR A 47 -9.55 -11.50 -0.42
C TYR A 47 -10.42 -12.09 0.67
N ARG A 48 -11.75 -11.93 0.55
CA ARG A 48 -12.71 -12.68 1.36
C ARG A 48 -12.84 -14.09 0.81
N VAL A 49 -12.53 -15.10 1.63
CA VAL A 49 -12.61 -16.52 1.24
C VAL A 49 -13.60 -17.33 2.09
N GLY A 50 -14.22 -16.67 3.07
CA GLY A 50 -15.30 -17.22 3.89
C GLY A 50 -16.00 -16.10 4.67
N GLU A 51 -16.85 -16.45 5.62
CA GLU A 51 -17.52 -15.45 6.48
C GLU A 51 -16.49 -14.64 7.27
N ASN A 52 -15.66 -15.35 8.02
CA ASN A 52 -14.61 -14.80 8.87
C ASN A 52 -13.19 -15.13 8.38
N GLU A 53 -13.06 -15.68 7.16
CA GLU A 53 -11.77 -16.06 6.58
C GLU A 53 -11.31 -15.03 5.53
N ARG A 54 -10.03 -14.70 5.57
CA ARG A 54 -9.37 -13.79 4.63
C ARG A 54 -8.10 -14.43 4.10
N ARG A 55 -7.83 -14.24 2.81
CA ARG A 55 -6.55 -14.56 2.18
C ARG A 55 -5.82 -13.27 1.88
N PHE A 56 -4.63 -13.11 2.45
CA PHE A 56 -3.75 -11.99 2.18
C PHE A 56 -2.74 -12.40 1.12
N VAL A 57 -2.53 -11.54 0.12
CA VAL A 57 -1.50 -11.69 -0.91
C VAL A 57 -0.54 -10.51 -0.79
N LEU A 58 0.72 -10.82 -0.48
CA LEU A 58 1.81 -9.86 -0.33
C LEU A 58 2.59 -9.80 -1.64
N MET A 59 2.71 -8.61 -2.22
CA MET A 59 3.41 -8.36 -3.48
C MET A 59 4.53 -7.36 -3.24
N PRO A 60 5.76 -7.84 -2.97
CA PRO A 60 6.89 -6.95 -2.79
C PRO A 60 7.33 -6.35 -4.13
N TYR A 61 7.50 -5.03 -4.16
CA TYR A 61 8.12 -4.30 -5.26
C TYR A 61 9.42 -3.68 -4.76
N GLY A 62 10.56 -4.21 -5.17
CA GLY A 62 11.89 -3.76 -4.75
C GLY A 62 12.49 -4.58 -3.61
N LYS A 63 13.82 -4.60 -3.56
CA LYS A 63 14.62 -5.51 -2.70
C LYS A 63 14.33 -5.36 -1.22
N ARG A 64 14.04 -4.13 -0.77
CA ARG A 64 13.69 -3.87 0.64
C ARG A 64 12.43 -4.63 1.03
N TYR A 65 11.40 -4.62 0.18
CA TYR A 65 10.11 -5.24 0.50
C TYR A 65 10.14 -6.75 0.29
N GLU A 66 10.98 -7.25 -0.62
CA GLU A 66 11.28 -8.70 -0.73
C GLU A 66 11.85 -9.23 0.58
N ALA A 67 12.88 -8.56 1.13
CA ALA A 67 13.49 -8.94 2.40
C ALA A 67 12.48 -8.91 3.57
N ILE A 68 11.60 -7.90 3.62
CA ILE A 68 10.53 -7.83 4.63
C ILE A 68 9.58 -9.03 4.52
N CYS A 69 9.17 -9.40 3.31
CA CYS A 69 8.32 -10.58 3.11
C CYS A 69 9.02 -11.87 3.55
N GLU A 70 10.31 -12.04 3.24
CA GLU A 70 11.09 -13.18 3.69
C GLU A 70 11.18 -13.26 5.23
N GLU A 71 11.40 -12.14 5.91
CA GLU A 71 11.44 -12.08 7.37
C GLU A 71 10.08 -12.38 8.01
N LEU A 72 8.98 -11.91 7.42
CA LEU A 72 7.61 -12.17 7.92
C LEU A 72 7.17 -13.63 7.75
N MET A 73 7.74 -14.36 6.80
CA MET A 73 7.40 -15.77 6.52
C MET A 73 8.30 -16.77 7.26
N ARG A 74 9.25 -16.30 8.07
CA ARG A 74 10.04 -17.15 8.97
C ARG A 74 9.25 -17.51 10.22
#